data_AF-A0A2N5K665-F1
#
_entry.id   AF-A0A2N5K665-F1
#
_cell.length_a   1.000
_cell.length_b   1.000
_cell.length_c   1.000
_cell.angle_alpha   90.00
_cell.angle_beta   90.00
_cell.angle_gamma   90.00
#
_symmetry.space_group_name_H-M   'P 1'
#
loop_
_entity.id
_entity.type
_entity.pdbx_description
1 polymer ?
#
loop_
_entity_poly.entity_id
_entity_poly.type
_entity_poly.pdbx_seq_one_letter_code
_entity_poly.pdbx_strand_id
1 'polypeptide(L)'
;MRHSFVGSPRRLVLVALTLLLALAGGLSAPAARAAGMTYNVLAGGFDEEAHLDVLLFLPGTIRIHPGDTVAWQWRGFHTVTFLGDTPRPSTFVKQGERYIVNPQAFFPSTQGGGTPSYEGGFLNSGAPQGDETTPPAPFSVTFPRQGTFNYVCIIHPGMDGRVVVEPATATVPTQAEVDQQAATQLSQALERGRAAVAAANKPTREAGPGGTSRWRINMGINAGGVEALAFLPPKVTIAAGDTVSFDWSRGDPHNAYFPAGQRPPEFIVPEPQQNGPPTLLVSPQVLARSQPSGGSYDGSAPLNTGLFAPREDGLPDIGTSYSVTFTKPGTYPYLCSVHGGVDPAGKLVGMVGEITVVARQAQPLPNTGVESKPLTFAETGYGLDGDFLRYWQANGGLEVFGMPLSSASQANGRVSQVLERARFELHAENAAPYNVLLSRVGVEALAQQGRDWQSFAKATPDAAHYFAETGHAIAPEFFDYWSKHGLEFGDAGVTFRESLALFGYPISGAQLETNSSGHRVLTQWFERARFELHPSNPAAHRVLLGRLGAEVYHGGRGR
;
A
#
# COMPACT_ATOMS: atom_id res chain seq x y z
N MET A 1 9.31 -24.01 -13.93
CA MET A 1 8.05 -23.72 -14.64
C MET A 1 8.16 -22.32 -15.22
N ARG A 2 8.56 -22.21 -16.48
CA ARG A 2 8.56 -20.93 -17.20
C ARG A 2 7.23 -20.85 -17.93
N HIS A 3 6.22 -20.25 -17.31
CA HIS A 3 5.07 -19.76 -18.06
C HIS A 3 5.08 -18.24 -17.96
N SER A 4 6.10 -17.67 -18.58
CA SER A 4 5.98 -16.32 -19.12
C SER A 4 4.96 -16.43 -20.25
N PHE A 5 3.67 -16.19 -20.00
CA PHE A 5 2.78 -15.70 -21.06
C PHE A 5 2.99 -14.19 -21.21
N VAL A 6 4.27 -13.78 -21.27
CA VAL A 6 4.64 -12.38 -21.43
C VAL A 6 5.74 -12.24 -22.46
N GLY A 7 5.30 -11.98 -23.68
CA GLY A 7 5.90 -11.03 -24.60
C GLY A 7 7.18 -11.47 -25.30
N SER A 8 7.07 -11.87 -26.57
CA SER A 8 8.07 -11.53 -27.59
C SER A 8 7.45 -11.41 -28.99
N PRO A 9 8.17 -10.82 -29.96
CA PRO A 9 7.78 -9.64 -30.71
C PRO A 9 6.74 -9.92 -31.81
N ARG A 10 5.85 -8.93 -31.99
CA ARG A 10 5.05 -8.64 -33.20
C ARG A 10 5.12 -9.70 -34.31
N ARG A 11 4.21 -10.66 -34.25
CA ARG A 11 3.55 -11.17 -35.45
C ARG A 11 2.06 -10.95 -35.25
N LEU A 12 1.54 -9.93 -35.94
CA LEU A 12 0.10 -9.79 -36.19
C LEU A 12 -0.37 -11.06 -36.88
N VAL A 13 -0.85 -12.03 -36.12
CA VAL A 13 -1.78 -13.02 -36.64
C VAL A 13 -3.16 -12.43 -36.39
N LEU A 14 -3.61 -11.61 -37.34
CA LEU A 14 -5.03 -11.32 -37.47
C LEU A 14 -5.70 -12.67 -37.79
N VAL A 15 -6.25 -13.34 -36.78
CA VAL A 15 -7.25 -14.39 -37.05
C VAL A 15 -8.54 -13.65 -37.36
N ALA A 16 -8.69 -13.25 -38.63
CA ALA A 16 -9.96 -12.78 -39.15
C ALA A 16 -10.98 -13.92 -39.01
N LEU A 17 -12.03 -13.68 -38.24
CA LEU A 17 -13.20 -14.55 -38.19
C LEU A 17 -13.95 -14.39 -39.52
N THR A 18 -13.58 -15.16 -40.54
CA THR A 18 -14.35 -15.22 -41.79
C THR A 18 -15.55 -16.13 -41.59
N LEU A 19 -16.68 -15.53 -41.19
CA LEU A 19 -18.00 -16.15 -41.32
C LEU A 19 -18.38 -16.18 -42.81
N LEU A 20 -18.26 -17.35 -43.45
CA LEU A 20 -18.92 -17.61 -44.73
C LEU A 20 -20.36 -18.04 -44.45
N LEU A 21 -21.31 -17.09 -44.59
CA LEU A 21 -22.73 -17.42 -44.72
C LEU A 21 -22.95 -18.06 -46.10
N ALA A 22 -23.18 -19.37 -46.13
CA ALA A 22 -23.90 -20.02 -47.21
C ALA A 22 -25.31 -20.36 -46.73
N LEU A 23 -26.26 -19.46 -46.98
CA LEU A 23 -27.69 -19.74 -46.89
C LEU A 23 -28.08 -20.59 -48.11
N ALA A 24 -28.16 -21.90 -47.91
CA ALA A 24 -28.93 -22.79 -48.77
C ALA A 24 -30.05 -23.40 -47.91
N GLY A 25 -31.27 -22.89 -48.09
CA GLY A 25 -32.47 -23.37 -47.43
C GLY A 25 -32.82 -24.77 -47.92
N GLY A 26 -32.62 -25.76 -47.05
CA GLY A 26 -33.24 -27.07 -47.11
C GLY A 26 -33.78 -27.40 -45.73
N LEU A 27 -35.10 -27.55 -45.60
CA LEU A 27 -35.74 -28.11 -44.41
C LEU A 27 -35.39 -29.60 -44.34
N SER A 28 -34.22 -29.91 -43.78
CA SER A 28 -33.88 -31.25 -43.35
C SER A 28 -34.60 -31.54 -42.03
N ALA A 29 -35.26 -32.69 -41.93
CA ALA A 29 -35.78 -33.20 -40.67
C ALA A 29 -34.64 -33.19 -39.61
N PRO A 30 -34.93 -32.95 -38.32
CA PRO A 30 -33.88 -32.96 -37.30
C PRO A 30 -33.23 -34.34 -37.30
N ALA A 31 -31.96 -34.39 -37.71
CA ALA A 31 -31.17 -35.59 -37.61
C ALA A 31 -31.16 -36.04 -36.15
N ALA A 32 -31.41 -37.32 -35.90
CA ALA A 32 -31.29 -37.88 -34.56
C ALA A 32 -29.89 -37.60 -34.02
N ARG A 33 -29.82 -37.01 -32.83
CA ARG A 33 -28.55 -36.69 -32.15
C ARG A 33 -27.70 -37.95 -32.01
N ALA A 34 -26.42 -37.88 -32.39
CA ALA A 34 -25.48 -38.97 -32.14
C ALA A 34 -25.29 -39.15 -30.62
N ALA A 35 -25.28 -40.41 -30.15
CA ALA A 35 -25.00 -40.70 -28.75
C ALA A 35 -23.52 -40.43 -28.43
N GLY A 36 -23.23 -39.94 -27.22
CA GLY A 36 -21.86 -39.70 -26.76
C GLY A 36 -21.22 -38.45 -27.37
N MET A 37 -21.93 -37.32 -27.35
CA MET A 37 -21.41 -36.05 -27.84
C MET A 37 -20.31 -35.52 -26.92
N THR A 38 -19.35 -34.78 -27.47
CA THR A 38 -18.36 -34.03 -26.69
C THR A 38 -18.69 -32.55 -26.75
N TYR A 39 -18.72 -31.90 -25.60
CA TYR A 39 -18.93 -30.48 -25.46
C TYR A 39 -17.70 -29.73 -24.96
N ASN A 40 -17.41 -28.56 -25.53
CA ASN A 40 -16.31 -27.73 -25.07
C ASN A 40 -16.77 -26.68 -24.04
N VAL A 41 -16.00 -26.54 -22.97
CA VAL A 41 -16.09 -25.44 -21.99
C VAL A 41 -14.75 -24.73 -21.99
N LEU A 42 -14.74 -23.40 -22.05
CA LEU A 42 -13.51 -22.63 -21.87
C LEU A 42 -13.20 -22.51 -20.38
N ALA A 43 -11.98 -22.84 -19.98
CA ALA A 43 -11.45 -22.54 -18.66
C ALA A 43 -10.57 -21.28 -18.78
N GLY A 44 -11.20 -20.14 -18.54
CA GLY A 44 -10.57 -18.82 -18.58
C GLY A 44 -10.69 -18.07 -19.90
N GLY A 45 -9.80 -17.09 -20.08
CA GLY A 45 -9.75 -16.12 -21.17
C GLY A 45 -8.78 -15.00 -20.82
N PHE A 46 -8.35 -14.21 -21.82
CA PHE A 46 -7.37 -13.14 -21.60
C PHE A 46 -7.64 -11.91 -22.48
N ASP A 47 -7.15 -10.75 -22.03
CA ASP A 47 -6.96 -9.53 -22.82
C ASP A 47 -5.55 -9.02 -22.54
N GLU A 48 -4.63 -9.27 -23.48
CA GLU A 48 -3.21 -8.95 -23.32
C GLU A 48 -2.95 -7.44 -23.22
N GLU A 49 -3.75 -6.61 -23.91
CA GLU A 49 -3.57 -5.15 -23.94
C GLU A 49 -4.03 -4.54 -22.60
N ALA A 50 -5.11 -5.06 -22.04
CA ALA A 50 -5.61 -4.65 -20.74
C ALA A 50 -4.97 -5.40 -19.56
N HIS A 51 -4.09 -6.37 -19.82
CA HIS A 51 -3.47 -7.26 -18.83
C HIS A 51 -4.50 -7.99 -17.96
N LEU A 52 -5.55 -8.52 -18.58
CA LEU A 52 -6.64 -9.22 -17.87
C LEU A 52 -6.56 -10.72 -18.07
N ASP A 53 -6.74 -11.46 -16.98
CA ASP A 53 -7.01 -12.89 -16.95
C ASP A 53 -8.43 -13.14 -16.45
N VAL A 54 -9.16 -14.03 -17.12
CA VAL A 54 -10.53 -14.39 -16.77
C VAL A 54 -10.50 -15.65 -15.92
N LEU A 55 -10.97 -15.55 -14.69
CA LEU A 55 -11.03 -16.62 -13.70
C LEU A 55 -12.43 -17.26 -13.67
N LEU A 56 -12.94 -17.68 -14.84
CA LEU A 56 -14.29 -18.25 -15.02
C LEU A 56 -14.27 -19.48 -15.92
N PHE A 57 -15.18 -20.42 -15.66
CA PHE A 57 -15.57 -21.43 -16.64
C PHE A 57 -16.68 -20.89 -17.53
N LEU A 58 -16.56 -21.04 -18.85
CA LEU A 58 -17.45 -20.44 -19.82
C LEU A 58 -17.99 -21.50 -20.82
N PRO A 59 -19.30 -21.78 -20.82
CA PRO A 59 -20.28 -21.24 -19.89
C PRO A 59 -20.09 -21.79 -18.46
N GLY A 60 -20.45 -21.01 -17.44
CA GLY A 60 -20.34 -21.45 -16.04
C GLY A 60 -21.30 -22.59 -15.67
N THR A 61 -22.31 -22.85 -16.49
CA THR A 61 -23.15 -24.05 -16.41
C THR A 61 -23.32 -24.62 -17.80
N ILE A 62 -23.04 -25.92 -17.95
CA ILE A 62 -23.31 -26.67 -19.18
C ILE A 62 -24.39 -27.71 -18.94
N ARG A 63 -25.28 -27.91 -19.91
CA ARG A 63 -26.35 -28.93 -19.88
C ARG A 63 -26.09 -29.97 -20.97
N ILE A 64 -26.02 -31.24 -20.59
CA ILE A 64 -25.70 -32.37 -21.48
C ILE A 64 -26.62 -33.57 -21.20
N HIS A 65 -26.52 -34.63 -22.00
CA HIS A 65 -27.22 -35.90 -21.77
C HIS A 65 -26.32 -36.97 -21.13
N PRO A 66 -26.90 -38.05 -20.57
CA PRO A 66 -26.13 -39.16 -20.04
C PRO A 66 -25.29 -39.81 -21.16
N GLY A 67 -24.02 -40.06 -20.87
CA GLY A 67 -23.03 -40.60 -21.81
C GLY A 67 -22.27 -39.54 -22.61
N ASP A 68 -22.66 -38.27 -22.54
CA ASP A 68 -21.90 -37.18 -23.16
C ASP A 68 -20.62 -36.87 -22.35
N THR A 69 -19.68 -36.23 -23.03
CA THR A 69 -18.38 -35.81 -22.51
C THR A 69 -18.28 -34.29 -22.47
N VAL A 70 -17.69 -33.73 -21.42
CA VAL A 70 -17.28 -32.33 -21.36
C VAL A 70 -15.77 -32.26 -21.46
N ALA A 71 -15.25 -31.41 -22.36
CA ALA A 71 -13.85 -31.13 -22.57
C ALA A 71 -13.55 -29.67 -22.20
N TRP A 72 -12.72 -29.46 -21.18
CA TRP A 72 -12.28 -28.14 -20.75
C TRP A 72 -11.06 -27.70 -21.54
N GLN A 73 -11.20 -26.59 -22.25
CA GLN A 73 -10.18 -25.96 -23.08
C GLN A 73 -9.48 -24.88 -22.26
N TRP A 74 -8.16 -25.01 -22.09
CA TRP A 74 -7.40 -24.09 -21.25
C TRP A 74 -7.16 -22.74 -21.95
N ARG A 75 -7.55 -21.67 -21.29
CA ARG A 75 -7.29 -20.27 -21.68
C ARG A 75 -6.73 -19.48 -20.50
N GLY A 76 -5.77 -20.09 -19.81
CA GLY A 76 -5.18 -19.61 -18.56
C GLY A 76 -4.69 -20.78 -17.73
N PHE A 77 -4.25 -20.50 -16.50
CA PHE A 77 -3.70 -21.50 -15.60
C PHE A 77 -4.77 -22.01 -14.61
N HIS A 78 -5.60 -22.98 -15.03
CA HIS A 78 -6.75 -23.43 -14.25
C HIS A 78 -6.74 -24.93 -14.00
N THR A 79 -7.44 -25.37 -12.96
CA THR A 79 -7.76 -26.78 -12.70
C THR A 79 -9.25 -27.00 -12.87
N VAL A 80 -9.65 -28.23 -13.18
CA VAL A 80 -11.03 -28.69 -13.09
C VAL A 80 -11.06 -29.74 -12.01
N THR A 81 -11.68 -29.42 -10.88
CA THR A 81 -11.78 -30.33 -9.74
C THR A 81 -13.24 -30.56 -9.34
N PHE A 82 -13.68 -31.81 -9.45
CA PHE A 82 -14.86 -32.28 -8.74
C PHE A 82 -14.44 -32.71 -7.35
N LEU A 83 -15.00 -32.11 -6.30
CA LEU A 83 -14.58 -32.33 -4.92
C LEU A 83 -15.21 -33.60 -4.30
N GLY A 84 -16.42 -33.97 -4.74
CA GLY A 84 -17.25 -34.93 -4.01
C GLY A 84 -17.47 -34.45 -2.57
N ASP A 85 -17.24 -35.32 -1.59
CA ASP A 85 -17.30 -34.99 -0.16
C ASP A 85 -15.96 -34.45 0.40
N THR A 86 -14.94 -34.31 -0.45
CA THR A 86 -13.61 -33.84 -0.03
C THR A 86 -13.64 -32.32 0.16
N PRO A 87 -13.14 -31.80 1.30
CA PRO A 87 -12.93 -30.35 1.44
C PRO A 87 -12.02 -29.82 0.33
N ARG A 88 -12.24 -28.57 -0.11
CA ARG A 88 -11.39 -27.91 -1.10
C ARG A 88 -9.93 -27.89 -0.58
N PRO A 89 -8.97 -28.52 -1.29
CA PRO A 89 -7.57 -28.43 -0.90
C PRO A 89 -7.06 -26.99 -1.04
N SER A 90 -6.14 -26.57 -0.17
CA SER A 90 -5.42 -25.31 -0.35
C SER A 90 -4.41 -25.43 -1.50
N THR A 91 -4.10 -24.31 -2.16
CA THR A 91 -3.12 -24.23 -3.26
C THR A 91 -1.71 -24.58 -2.78
N PHE A 92 -1.36 -24.17 -1.55
CA PHE A 92 -0.09 -24.43 -0.90
C PHE A 92 -0.32 -25.07 0.47
N VAL A 93 0.68 -25.81 0.95
CA VAL A 93 0.67 -26.42 2.29
C VAL A 93 1.99 -26.19 2.99
N LYS A 94 1.93 -26.03 4.32
CA LYS A 94 3.13 -25.94 5.16
C LYS A 94 3.66 -27.35 5.43
N GLN A 95 4.93 -27.59 5.10
CA GLN A 95 5.67 -28.82 5.38
C GLN A 95 6.91 -28.49 6.22
N GLY A 96 6.85 -28.80 7.53
CA GLY A 96 7.85 -28.30 8.47
C GLY A 96 7.85 -26.78 8.51
N GLU A 97 9.00 -26.14 8.32
CA GLU A 97 9.11 -24.66 8.26
C GLU A 97 8.98 -24.08 6.83
N ARG A 98 8.70 -24.91 5.83
CA ARG A 98 8.63 -24.47 4.43
C ARG A 98 7.20 -24.55 3.90
N TYR A 99 6.92 -23.77 2.87
CA TYR A 99 5.69 -23.89 2.09
C TYR A 99 5.99 -24.59 0.78
N ILE A 100 5.11 -25.51 0.39
CA ILE A 100 5.20 -26.25 -0.86
C ILE A 100 3.89 -26.12 -1.65
N VAL A 101 3.98 -26.27 -2.96
CA VAL A 101 2.79 -26.46 -3.81
C VAL A 101 2.07 -27.72 -3.34
N ASN A 102 0.76 -27.63 -3.09
CA ASN A 102 -0.02 -28.78 -2.65
C ASN A 102 -0.17 -29.78 -3.82
N PRO A 103 0.37 -31.01 -3.71
CA PRO A 103 0.27 -31.97 -4.79
C PRO A 103 -1.17 -32.33 -5.16
N GLN A 104 -2.08 -32.36 -4.18
CA GLN A 104 -3.49 -32.66 -4.42
C GLN A 104 -4.18 -31.58 -5.28
N ALA A 105 -3.67 -30.35 -5.24
CA ALA A 105 -4.18 -29.23 -6.02
C ALA A 105 -3.62 -29.19 -7.46
N PHE A 106 -2.34 -29.54 -7.64
CA PHE A 106 -1.63 -29.34 -8.90
C PHE A 106 -1.43 -30.59 -9.76
N PHE A 107 -1.55 -31.80 -9.22
CA PHE A 107 -1.38 -33.03 -9.99
C PHE A 107 -2.73 -33.70 -10.31
N PRO A 108 -2.83 -34.36 -11.48
CA PRO A 108 -4.04 -35.10 -11.83
C PRO A 108 -4.30 -36.23 -10.84
N SER A 109 -5.55 -36.45 -10.47
CA SER A 109 -5.93 -37.54 -9.55
C SER A 109 -6.01 -38.90 -10.25
N THR A 110 -6.12 -38.93 -11.58
CA THR A 110 -6.14 -40.16 -12.38
C THR A 110 -4.78 -40.41 -13.02
N GLN A 111 -4.31 -41.66 -12.94
CA GLN A 111 -3.07 -42.13 -13.59
C GLN A 111 -3.44 -42.86 -14.88
N GLY A 112 -2.74 -42.58 -15.98
CA GLY A 112 -2.97 -43.21 -17.29
C GLY A 112 -3.89 -42.38 -18.19
N GLY A 113 -3.38 -42.03 -19.38
CA GLY A 113 -4.11 -41.21 -20.34
C GLY A 113 -5.43 -41.84 -20.79
N GLY A 114 -6.49 -41.05 -20.82
CA GLY A 114 -7.84 -41.47 -21.20
C GLY A 114 -8.89 -40.48 -20.70
N THR A 115 -10.12 -40.60 -21.18
CA THR A 115 -11.26 -39.80 -20.71
C THR A 115 -11.93 -40.54 -19.55
N PRO A 116 -11.77 -40.11 -18.28
CA PRO A 116 -12.46 -40.73 -17.16
C PRO A 116 -13.98 -40.59 -17.25
N SER A 117 -14.69 -41.62 -16.79
CA SER A 117 -16.13 -41.57 -16.52
C SER A 117 -16.34 -41.09 -15.08
N TYR A 118 -17.07 -39.98 -14.89
CA TYR A 118 -17.31 -39.43 -13.56
C TYR A 118 -18.57 -40.00 -12.93
N GLU A 119 -18.37 -40.75 -11.85
CA GLU A 119 -19.44 -41.41 -11.10
C GLU A 119 -19.59 -40.88 -9.66
N GLY A 120 -18.83 -39.84 -9.32
CA GLY A 120 -18.74 -39.25 -7.98
C GLY A 120 -17.33 -39.32 -7.40
N GLY A 121 -17.11 -38.59 -6.30
CA GLY A 121 -15.82 -38.52 -5.60
C GLY A 121 -14.89 -37.42 -6.12
N PHE A 122 -13.64 -37.45 -5.64
CA PHE A 122 -12.60 -36.48 -5.99
C PHE A 122 -12.00 -36.78 -7.37
N LEU A 123 -12.07 -35.81 -8.28
CA LEU A 123 -11.42 -35.86 -9.59
C LEU A 123 -10.79 -34.50 -9.88
N ASN A 124 -9.47 -34.46 -10.03
CA ASN A 124 -8.73 -33.24 -10.38
C ASN A 124 -7.99 -33.45 -11.71
N SER A 125 -8.10 -32.48 -12.62
CA SER A 125 -7.33 -32.43 -13.86
C SER A 125 -5.83 -32.26 -13.63
N GLY A 126 -5.43 -31.71 -12.47
CA GLY A 126 -4.11 -31.13 -12.29
C GLY A 126 -3.94 -29.81 -13.06
N ALA A 127 -2.83 -29.13 -12.82
CA ALA A 127 -2.47 -27.92 -13.55
C ALA A 127 -2.13 -28.26 -15.01
N PRO A 128 -2.50 -27.41 -15.97
CA PRO A 128 -2.29 -27.66 -17.39
C PRO A 128 -0.79 -27.77 -17.68
N GLN A 129 -0.40 -28.84 -18.38
CA GLN A 129 0.97 -29.08 -18.81
C GLN A 129 1.10 -28.77 -20.30
N GLY A 130 1.86 -27.74 -20.63
CA GLY A 130 2.12 -27.29 -22.00
C GLY A 130 2.95 -26.00 -21.98
N ASP A 131 3.49 -25.59 -23.12
CA ASP A 131 4.24 -24.34 -23.27
C ASP A 131 3.77 -23.58 -24.53
N GLU A 132 4.43 -22.46 -24.86
CA GLU A 132 4.08 -21.65 -26.05
C GLU A 132 4.14 -22.44 -27.36
N THR A 133 4.92 -23.52 -27.42
CA THR A 133 5.10 -24.36 -28.61
C THR A 133 4.19 -25.58 -28.63
N THR A 134 3.76 -26.05 -27.45
CA THR A 134 2.88 -27.20 -27.29
C THR A 134 1.77 -26.85 -26.29
N PRO A 135 0.59 -26.38 -26.76
CA PRO A 135 -0.49 -26.00 -25.87
C PRO A 135 -1.00 -27.22 -25.07
N PRO A 136 -1.47 -27.01 -23.84
CA PRO A 136 -1.95 -28.09 -22.99
C PRO A 136 -3.16 -28.78 -23.62
N ALA A 137 -3.16 -30.11 -23.58
CA ALA A 137 -4.29 -30.91 -24.03
C ALA A 137 -5.54 -30.61 -23.18
N PRO A 138 -6.74 -30.63 -23.77
CA PRO A 138 -7.98 -30.48 -23.01
C PRO A 138 -8.11 -31.57 -21.95
N PHE A 139 -8.73 -31.24 -20.82
CA PHE A 139 -9.17 -32.26 -19.87
C PHE A 139 -10.60 -32.67 -20.22
N SER A 140 -10.86 -33.96 -20.34
CA SER A 140 -12.18 -34.48 -20.76
C SER A 140 -12.75 -35.43 -19.73
N VAL A 141 -14.06 -35.36 -19.50
CA VAL A 141 -14.78 -36.23 -18.54
C VAL A 141 -16.13 -36.65 -19.12
N THR A 142 -16.43 -37.94 -19.11
CA THR A 142 -17.72 -38.50 -19.53
C THR A 142 -18.67 -38.62 -18.34
N PHE A 143 -19.96 -38.29 -18.55
CA PHE A 143 -20.96 -38.30 -17.48
C PHE A 143 -22.06 -39.32 -17.76
N PRO A 144 -22.00 -40.54 -17.21
CA PRO A 144 -22.93 -41.63 -17.55
C PRO A 144 -24.29 -41.51 -16.88
N ARG A 145 -24.43 -40.72 -15.80
CA ARG A 145 -25.64 -40.66 -14.99
C ARG A 145 -26.21 -39.24 -14.92
N GLN A 146 -27.53 -39.15 -14.96
CA GLN A 146 -28.27 -37.92 -14.70
C GLN A 146 -27.88 -37.33 -13.35
N GLY A 147 -27.75 -36.01 -13.25
CA GLY A 147 -27.37 -35.35 -12.02
C GLY A 147 -26.83 -33.94 -12.24
N THR A 148 -26.50 -33.28 -11.13
CA THR A 148 -25.77 -32.01 -11.14
C THR A 148 -24.41 -32.22 -10.49
N PHE A 149 -23.35 -31.87 -11.20
CA PHE A 149 -21.97 -32.08 -10.79
C PHE A 149 -21.27 -30.72 -10.77
N ASN A 150 -21.01 -30.23 -9.56
CA ASN A 150 -20.27 -28.98 -9.37
C ASN A 150 -18.77 -29.27 -9.38
N TYR A 151 -18.01 -28.36 -9.96
CA TYR A 151 -16.56 -28.41 -9.99
C TYR A 151 -15.99 -27.01 -9.78
N VAL A 152 -14.73 -26.95 -9.38
CA VAL A 152 -14.02 -25.72 -9.05
C VAL A 152 -12.64 -25.73 -9.69
N CYS A 153 -12.06 -24.55 -9.89
CA CYS A 153 -10.61 -24.42 -9.98
C CYS A 153 -10.06 -24.27 -8.56
N ILE A 154 -9.11 -25.12 -8.14
CA ILE A 154 -8.48 -25.03 -6.81
C ILE A 154 -7.57 -23.81 -6.69
N ILE A 155 -6.84 -23.47 -7.76
CA ILE A 155 -5.81 -22.42 -7.76
C ILE A 155 -6.42 -21.02 -7.66
N HIS A 156 -7.63 -20.84 -8.19
CA HIS A 156 -8.34 -19.56 -8.18
C HIS A 156 -9.63 -19.67 -7.37
N PRO A 157 -9.65 -19.23 -6.09
CA PRO A 157 -10.86 -19.18 -5.27
C PRO A 157 -12.01 -18.42 -5.93
N GLY A 158 -13.22 -19.01 -5.90
CA GLY A 158 -14.43 -18.44 -6.51
C GLY A 158 -14.64 -18.75 -8.01
N MET A 159 -13.70 -19.45 -8.66
CA MET A 159 -13.90 -19.97 -10.02
C MET A 159 -14.64 -21.31 -9.96
N ASP A 160 -15.96 -21.23 -10.06
CA ASP A 160 -16.87 -22.37 -9.94
C ASP A 160 -17.57 -22.67 -11.28
N GLY A 161 -17.83 -23.95 -11.52
CA GLY A 161 -18.52 -24.44 -12.71
C GLY A 161 -19.48 -25.57 -12.39
N ARG A 162 -20.42 -25.82 -13.30
CA ARG A 162 -21.45 -26.85 -13.12
C ARG A 162 -21.75 -27.60 -14.41
N VAL A 163 -21.77 -28.93 -14.31
CA VAL A 163 -22.32 -29.82 -15.34
C VAL A 163 -23.69 -30.29 -14.87
N VAL A 164 -24.73 -30.06 -15.67
CA VAL A 164 -26.06 -30.61 -15.44
C VAL A 164 -26.32 -31.66 -16.50
N VAL A 165 -26.43 -32.90 -16.08
CA VAL A 165 -26.80 -34.02 -16.95
C VAL A 165 -28.31 -34.16 -16.86
N GLU A 166 -28.99 -33.74 -17.91
CA GLU A 166 -30.45 -33.77 -18.05
C GLU A 166 -30.94 -35.17 -18.44
N PRO A 167 -32.24 -35.49 -18.27
CA PRO A 167 -32.82 -36.69 -18.87
C PRO A 167 -32.57 -36.75 -20.37
N ALA A 168 -32.42 -37.95 -20.94
CA ALA A 168 -32.20 -38.14 -22.38
C ALA A 168 -33.33 -37.57 -23.27
N THR A 169 -34.51 -37.33 -22.70
CA THR A 169 -35.68 -36.72 -23.37
C THR A 169 -35.68 -35.20 -23.34
N ALA A 170 -34.83 -34.56 -22.53
CA ALA A 170 -34.79 -33.11 -22.41
C ALA A 170 -34.07 -32.47 -23.60
N THR A 171 -34.49 -31.28 -23.99
CA THR A 171 -33.73 -30.46 -24.94
C THR A 171 -32.50 -29.88 -24.24
N VAL A 172 -31.31 -30.15 -24.77
CA VAL A 172 -30.05 -29.56 -24.34
C VAL A 172 -29.44 -28.72 -25.46
N PRO A 173 -28.62 -27.70 -25.15
CA PRO A 173 -27.97 -26.89 -26.18
C PRO A 173 -27.09 -27.73 -27.11
N THR A 174 -26.97 -27.28 -28.35
CA THR A 174 -25.93 -27.71 -29.30
C THR A 174 -24.56 -27.13 -28.91
N GLN A 175 -23.47 -27.69 -29.43
CA GLN A 175 -22.14 -27.11 -29.18
C GLN A 175 -22.04 -25.66 -29.68
N ALA A 176 -22.65 -25.33 -30.81
CA ALA A 176 -22.64 -23.97 -31.34
C ALA A 176 -23.33 -22.96 -30.40
N GLU A 177 -24.43 -23.36 -29.75
CA GLU A 177 -25.11 -22.53 -28.74
C GLU A 177 -24.25 -22.39 -27.47
N VAL A 178 -23.55 -23.45 -27.06
CA VAL A 178 -22.59 -23.41 -25.94
C VAL A 178 -21.44 -22.45 -26.25
N ASP A 179 -20.87 -22.50 -27.46
CA ASP A 179 -19.80 -21.61 -27.89
C ASP A 179 -20.26 -20.15 -27.93
N GLN A 180 -21.48 -19.89 -28.44
CA GLN A 180 -22.06 -18.55 -28.47
C GLN A 180 -22.29 -18.00 -27.05
N GLN A 181 -22.77 -18.85 -26.12
CA GLN A 181 -22.94 -18.47 -24.73
C GLN A 181 -21.59 -18.15 -24.06
N ALA A 182 -20.57 -18.99 -24.27
CA ALA A 182 -19.22 -18.77 -23.76
C ALA A 182 -18.62 -17.44 -24.28
N ALA A 183 -18.74 -17.18 -25.59
CA ALA A 183 -18.26 -15.94 -26.20
C ALA A 183 -18.95 -14.69 -25.63
N THR A 184 -20.27 -14.77 -25.39
CA THR A 184 -21.03 -13.67 -24.78
C THR A 184 -20.57 -13.39 -23.36
N GLN A 185 -20.43 -14.44 -22.53
CA GLN A 185 -19.97 -14.30 -21.14
C GLN A 185 -18.53 -13.81 -21.06
N LEU A 186 -17.64 -14.30 -21.93
CA LEU A 186 -16.26 -13.83 -22.04
C LEU A 186 -16.21 -12.33 -22.34
N SER A 187 -16.95 -11.88 -23.37
CA SER A 187 -16.98 -10.48 -23.77
C SER A 187 -17.44 -9.57 -22.61
N GLN A 188 -18.52 -9.96 -21.91
CA GLN A 188 -19.02 -9.23 -20.74
C GLN A 188 -18.03 -9.20 -19.59
N ALA A 189 -17.32 -10.32 -19.34
CA ALA A 189 -16.30 -10.38 -18.30
C ALA A 189 -15.15 -9.41 -18.60
N LEU A 190 -14.61 -9.46 -19.82
CA LEU A 190 -13.53 -8.58 -20.26
C LEU A 190 -13.94 -7.09 -20.24
N GLU A 191 -15.17 -6.76 -20.61
CA GLU A 191 -15.68 -5.39 -20.51
C GLU A 191 -15.69 -4.88 -19.06
N ARG A 192 -16.16 -5.70 -18.10
CA ARG A 192 -16.10 -5.37 -16.67
C ARG A 192 -14.66 -5.19 -16.19
N GLY A 193 -13.75 -6.08 -16.58
CA GLY A 193 -12.34 -6.00 -16.23
C GLY A 193 -11.68 -4.72 -16.75
N ARG A 194 -11.91 -4.39 -18.03
CA ARG A 194 -11.39 -3.14 -18.64
C ARG A 194 -11.91 -1.90 -17.93
N ALA A 195 -13.19 -1.87 -17.57
CA ALA A 195 -13.76 -0.76 -16.81
C ALA A 195 -13.12 -0.62 -15.43
N ALA A 196 -12.87 -1.73 -14.73
CA ALA A 196 -12.20 -1.73 -13.44
C ALA A 196 -10.74 -1.25 -13.53
N VAL A 197 -9.99 -1.72 -14.53
CA VAL A 197 -8.62 -1.24 -14.81
C VAL A 197 -8.62 0.26 -15.08
N ALA A 198 -9.51 0.75 -15.95
CA ALA A 198 -9.59 2.18 -16.27
C ALA A 198 -9.91 3.05 -15.05
N ALA A 199 -10.70 2.53 -14.11
CA ALA A 199 -11.00 3.21 -12.84
C ALA A 199 -9.79 3.23 -11.90
N ALA A 200 -9.05 2.12 -11.79
CA ALA A 200 -7.89 1.96 -10.92
C ALA A 200 -6.60 2.59 -11.47
N ASN A 201 -6.49 2.82 -12.79
CA ASN A 201 -5.30 3.36 -13.45
C ASN A 201 -5.10 4.88 -13.26
N LYS A 202 -5.64 5.45 -12.19
CA LYS A 202 -5.50 6.87 -11.86
C LYS A 202 -4.64 6.99 -10.61
N PRO A 203 -3.49 7.71 -10.65
CA PRO A 203 -2.71 7.96 -9.46
C PRO A 203 -3.59 8.66 -8.41
N THR A 204 -3.70 8.07 -7.23
CA THR A 204 -4.32 8.74 -6.08
C THR A 204 -3.22 9.34 -5.24
N ARG A 205 -3.36 10.62 -4.91
CA ARG A 205 -2.39 11.41 -4.14
C ARG A 205 -3.12 12.08 -2.98
N GLU A 206 -2.61 11.89 -1.78
CA GLU A 206 -3.10 12.51 -0.55
C GLU A 206 -1.97 13.30 0.12
N ALA A 207 -2.32 14.29 0.93
CA ALA A 207 -1.35 15.04 1.72
C ALA A 207 -0.72 14.13 2.79
N GLY A 208 0.60 14.17 2.90
CA GLY A 208 1.38 13.54 3.94
C GLY A 208 1.99 14.55 4.92
N PRO A 209 2.63 14.07 6.00
CA PRO A 209 3.26 14.94 7.00
C PRO A 209 4.44 15.73 6.40
N GLY A 210 4.68 16.96 6.89
CA GLY A 210 5.86 17.74 6.49
C GLY A 210 5.92 18.07 4.99
N GLY A 211 4.76 18.29 4.36
CA GLY A 211 4.65 18.60 2.93
C GLY A 211 4.95 17.42 2.00
N THR A 212 4.99 16.19 2.53
CA THR A 212 5.09 14.97 1.72
C THR A 212 3.74 14.62 1.07
N SER A 213 3.75 13.66 0.15
CA SER A 213 2.53 13.06 -0.38
C SER A 213 2.46 11.56 -0.08
N ARG A 214 1.24 11.04 0.06
CA ARG A 214 0.96 9.60 0.05
C ARG A 214 0.34 9.23 -1.29
N TRP A 215 0.85 8.19 -1.92
CA TRP A 215 0.39 7.67 -3.20
C TRP A 215 -0.14 6.24 -3.02
N ARG A 216 -1.12 5.81 -3.82
CA ARG A 216 -1.53 4.40 -3.86
C ARG A 216 -1.29 3.78 -5.23
N ILE A 217 -0.88 2.52 -5.21
CA ILE A 217 -0.75 1.64 -6.36
C ILE A 217 -1.51 0.36 -6.02
N ASN A 218 -2.50 0.01 -6.85
CA ASN A 218 -3.16 -1.28 -6.73
C ASN A 218 -2.25 -2.37 -7.32
N MET A 219 -2.11 -3.48 -6.59
CA MET A 219 -1.43 -4.70 -7.04
C MET A 219 -2.48 -5.71 -7.43
N GLY A 220 -2.88 -5.65 -8.69
CA GLY A 220 -4.03 -6.40 -9.19
C GLY A 220 -5.37 -5.77 -8.83
N ILE A 221 -6.38 -6.17 -9.60
CA ILE A 221 -7.79 -5.79 -9.40
C ILE A 221 -8.65 -7.00 -9.73
N ASN A 222 -9.49 -7.42 -8.79
CA ASN A 222 -10.51 -8.43 -9.05
C ASN A 222 -11.87 -7.78 -9.36
N ALA A 223 -12.44 -8.12 -10.52
CA ALA A 223 -13.69 -7.55 -11.03
C ALA A 223 -14.70 -8.63 -11.43
N GLY A 224 -15.12 -9.45 -10.47
CA GLY A 224 -16.17 -10.45 -10.67
C GLY A 224 -15.73 -11.59 -11.60
N GLY A 225 -14.64 -12.26 -11.20
CA GLY A 225 -14.04 -13.36 -11.94
C GLY A 225 -13.11 -12.91 -13.07
N VAL A 226 -12.63 -11.66 -13.03
CA VAL A 226 -11.59 -11.15 -13.93
C VAL A 226 -10.54 -10.47 -13.09
N GLU A 227 -9.30 -10.88 -13.26
CA GLU A 227 -8.16 -10.34 -12.55
C GLU A 227 -7.33 -9.50 -13.50
N ALA A 228 -6.98 -8.27 -13.10
CA ALA A 228 -5.96 -7.49 -13.78
C ALA A 228 -4.58 -7.86 -13.24
N LEU A 229 -3.70 -8.42 -14.05
CA LEU A 229 -2.32 -8.74 -13.67
C LEU A 229 -1.40 -7.55 -13.89
N ALA A 230 -1.70 -6.42 -13.23
CA ALA A 230 -1.02 -5.15 -13.42
C ALA A 230 -0.88 -4.35 -12.12
N PHE A 231 0.20 -3.56 -12.03
CA PHE A 231 0.27 -2.45 -11.08
C PHE A 231 -0.50 -1.26 -11.65
N LEU A 232 -1.42 -0.69 -10.88
CA LEU A 232 -2.30 0.38 -11.35
C LEU A 232 -2.25 1.60 -10.41
N PRO A 233 -1.72 2.75 -10.87
CA PRO A 233 -1.09 2.95 -12.18
C PRO A 233 0.27 2.23 -12.31
N PRO A 234 0.70 1.83 -13.52
CA PRO A 234 1.94 1.09 -13.73
C PRO A 234 3.19 1.96 -13.58
N LYS A 235 3.01 3.29 -13.71
CA LYS A 235 4.07 4.28 -13.55
C LYS A 235 3.58 5.42 -12.68
N VAL A 236 4.41 5.83 -11.72
CA VAL A 236 4.18 7.06 -10.95
C VAL A 236 5.47 7.87 -10.84
N THR A 237 5.30 9.19 -10.84
CA THR A 237 6.37 10.14 -10.50
C THR A 237 6.05 10.77 -9.16
N ILE A 238 6.94 10.61 -8.19
CA ILE A 238 6.78 11.08 -6.80
C ILE A 238 7.98 11.92 -6.38
N ALA A 239 7.85 12.70 -5.31
CA ALA A 239 8.98 13.44 -4.75
C ALA A 239 9.73 12.61 -3.69
N ALA A 240 11.04 12.81 -3.56
CA ALA A 240 11.81 12.24 -2.46
C ALA A 240 11.17 12.61 -1.10
N GLY A 241 10.99 11.61 -0.23
CA GLY A 241 10.25 11.68 1.02
C GLY A 241 8.76 11.34 0.91
N ASP A 242 8.22 11.09 -0.29
CA ASP A 242 6.84 10.62 -0.45
C ASP A 242 6.72 9.13 -0.09
N THR A 243 5.52 8.74 0.33
CA THR A 243 5.19 7.34 0.67
C THR A 243 4.27 6.75 -0.39
N VAL A 244 4.54 5.53 -0.86
CA VAL A 244 3.68 4.74 -1.75
C VAL A 244 3.09 3.57 -0.97
N SER A 245 1.77 3.45 -0.98
CA SER A 245 1.02 2.29 -0.51
C SER A 245 0.78 1.34 -1.66
N PHE A 246 1.15 0.08 -1.48
CA PHE A 246 0.86 -1.02 -2.38
C PHE A 246 -0.34 -1.77 -1.82
N ASP A 247 -1.50 -1.63 -2.46
CA ASP A 247 -2.77 -2.15 -1.97
C ASP A 247 -3.19 -3.35 -2.83
N TRP A 248 -3.52 -4.47 -2.17
CA TRP A 248 -3.96 -5.69 -2.83
C TRP A 248 -5.48 -5.85 -2.69
N SER A 249 -6.19 -5.99 -3.82
CA SER A 249 -7.66 -6.00 -3.86
C SER A 249 -8.31 -7.34 -3.48
N ARG A 250 -7.55 -8.27 -2.89
CA ARG A 250 -7.96 -9.66 -2.62
C ARG A 250 -8.36 -10.38 -3.92
N GLY A 251 -7.38 -11.01 -4.56
CA GLY A 251 -7.50 -11.72 -5.82
C GLY A 251 -6.35 -12.72 -5.95
N ASP A 252 -5.69 -12.76 -7.10
CA ASP A 252 -4.50 -13.58 -7.26
C ASP A 252 -3.36 -13.12 -6.33
N PRO A 253 -2.43 -14.02 -5.97
CA PRO A 253 -1.32 -13.65 -5.10
C PRO A 253 -0.39 -12.61 -5.75
N HIS A 254 -0.14 -11.49 -5.06
CA HIS A 254 0.70 -10.41 -5.57
C HIS A 254 1.72 -9.92 -4.54
N ASN A 255 2.87 -9.45 -5.03
CA ASN A 255 3.81 -8.65 -4.26
C ASN A 255 4.40 -7.54 -5.14
N ALA A 256 5.09 -6.59 -4.53
CA ALA A 256 6.01 -5.71 -5.22
C ALA A 256 7.45 -6.03 -4.77
N TYR A 257 8.24 -6.54 -5.69
CA TYR A 257 9.66 -6.84 -5.50
C TYR A 257 10.53 -5.85 -6.26
N PHE A 258 11.31 -5.07 -5.53
CA PHE A 258 12.32 -4.17 -6.06
C PHE A 258 13.67 -4.88 -6.08
N PRO A 259 14.26 -5.15 -7.25
CA PRO A 259 15.49 -5.94 -7.35
C PRO A 259 16.77 -5.21 -6.93
N ALA A 260 16.81 -3.87 -6.99
CA ALA A 260 18.03 -3.08 -6.75
C ALA A 260 19.26 -3.62 -7.53
N GLY A 261 19.07 -3.99 -8.80
CA GLY A 261 20.12 -4.56 -9.66
C GLY A 261 20.40 -6.06 -9.48
N GLN A 262 19.72 -6.73 -8.55
CA GLN A 262 19.80 -8.18 -8.38
C GLN A 262 18.78 -8.92 -9.25
N ARG A 263 19.04 -10.20 -9.54
CA ARG A 263 18.04 -11.04 -10.21
C ARG A 263 16.87 -11.29 -9.25
N PRO A 264 15.60 -11.06 -9.66
CA PRO A 264 14.45 -11.39 -8.83
C PRO A 264 14.39 -12.88 -8.46
N PRO A 265 13.93 -13.23 -7.25
CA PRO A 265 13.72 -14.62 -6.86
C PRO A 265 12.60 -15.25 -7.68
N GLU A 266 12.74 -16.54 -8.01
CA GLU A 266 11.65 -17.32 -8.59
C GLU A 266 10.60 -17.62 -7.50
N PHE A 267 9.31 -17.58 -7.85
CA PHE A 267 8.23 -17.91 -6.92
C PHE A 267 8.25 -19.38 -6.50
N ILE A 268 8.38 -20.29 -7.47
CA ILE A 268 8.43 -21.73 -7.25
C ILE A 268 9.84 -22.24 -7.56
N VAL A 269 10.47 -22.88 -6.58
CA VAL A 269 11.81 -23.46 -6.67
C VAL A 269 11.70 -24.99 -6.63
N PRO A 270 12.00 -25.70 -7.73
CA PRO A 270 12.05 -27.16 -7.73
C PRO A 270 13.22 -27.64 -6.87
N GLU A 271 12.92 -28.48 -5.88
CA GLU A 271 13.90 -29.17 -5.03
C GLU A 271 13.95 -30.65 -5.44
N PRO A 272 15.10 -31.15 -5.96
CA PRO A 272 15.25 -32.55 -6.32
C PRO A 272 14.98 -33.48 -5.14
N GLN A 273 14.27 -34.57 -5.38
CA GLN A 273 14.03 -35.63 -4.41
C GLN A 273 14.82 -36.89 -4.78
N GLN A 274 15.15 -37.72 -3.78
CA GLN A 274 15.80 -39.01 -4.04
C GLN A 274 14.93 -39.94 -4.89
N ASN A 275 13.61 -39.90 -4.68
CA ASN A 275 12.62 -40.69 -5.41
C ASN A 275 11.44 -39.80 -5.79
N GLY A 276 10.90 -39.98 -7.01
CA GLY A 276 9.73 -39.25 -7.49
C GLY A 276 10.04 -37.87 -8.09
N PRO A 277 8.99 -37.11 -8.47
CA PRO A 277 9.14 -35.77 -9.04
C PRO A 277 9.71 -34.79 -7.99
N PRO A 278 10.35 -33.69 -8.42
CA PRO A 278 10.84 -32.66 -7.49
C PRO A 278 9.74 -32.10 -6.58
N THR A 279 10.09 -31.78 -5.33
CA THR A 279 9.21 -30.98 -4.47
C THR A 279 9.21 -29.56 -5.01
N LEU A 280 8.04 -28.95 -5.11
CA LEU A 280 7.93 -27.57 -5.58
C LEU A 280 7.82 -26.64 -4.37
N LEU A 281 8.94 -26.05 -3.98
CA LEU A 281 9.00 -25.14 -2.85
C LEU A 281 8.48 -23.76 -3.24
N VAL A 282 7.73 -23.12 -2.34
CA VAL A 282 7.42 -21.70 -2.44
C VAL A 282 8.58 -20.92 -1.86
N SER A 283 9.15 -20.00 -2.64
CA SER A 283 10.35 -19.26 -2.26
C SER A 283 10.14 -18.42 -1.00
N PRO A 284 10.92 -18.65 0.08
CA PRO A 284 10.84 -17.82 1.28
C PRO A 284 11.18 -16.35 1.01
N GLN A 285 12.00 -16.07 0.00
CA GLN A 285 12.35 -14.71 -0.40
C GLN A 285 11.17 -13.96 -1.02
N VAL A 286 10.23 -14.68 -1.64
CA VAL A 286 8.98 -14.10 -2.18
C VAL A 286 7.96 -13.93 -1.06
N LEU A 287 7.86 -14.88 -0.13
CA LEU A 287 6.91 -14.83 0.98
C LEU A 287 7.23 -13.73 2.00
N ALA A 288 8.51 -13.57 2.36
CA ALA A 288 8.92 -12.71 3.46
C ALA A 288 8.90 -11.22 3.07
N ARG A 289 8.47 -10.40 4.02
CA ARG A 289 8.70 -8.95 3.96
C ARG A 289 10.16 -8.64 4.22
N SER A 290 10.71 -7.71 3.45
CA SER A 290 12.03 -7.16 3.78
C SER A 290 12.00 -6.32 5.06
N GLN A 291 10.89 -5.65 5.36
CA GLN A 291 10.68 -4.92 6.62
C GLN A 291 9.25 -5.19 7.17
N PRO A 292 9.03 -5.34 8.49
CA PRO A 292 7.75 -5.85 9.01
C PRO A 292 6.51 -4.97 8.72
N SER A 293 6.67 -3.65 8.76
CA SER A 293 5.57 -2.68 8.73
C SER A 293 5.80 -1.50 7.77
N GLY A 294 6.55 -1.72 6.69
CA GLY A 294 7.02 -0.65 5.82
C GLY A 294 8.35 -0.05 6.28
N GLY A 295 8.74 1.04 5.62
CA GLY A 295 9.95 1.78 5.96
C GLY A 295 10.45 2.64 4.81
N SER A 296 11.72 3.01 4.86
CA SER A 296 12.37 3.84 3.84
C SER A 296 13.09 2.99 2.81
N TYR A 297 13.13 3.48 1.57
CA TYR A 297 13.79 2.85 0.44
C TYR A 297 14.55 3.89 -0.39
N ASP A 298 15.83 3.65 -0.62
CA ASP A 298 16.72 4.48 -1.43
C ASP A 298 17.29 3.74 -2.66
N GLY A 299 16.96 2.44 -2.80
CA GLY A 299 17.45 1.55 -3.85
C GLY A 299 18.81 0.92 -3.61
N SER A 300 19.37 1.00 -2.39
CA SER A 300 20.66 0.38 -2.06
C SER A 300 20.62 -1.14 -1.92
N ALA A 301 19.45 -1.71 -1.59
CA ALA A 301 19.23 -3.14 -1.41
C ALA A 301 17.83 -3.56 -1.89
N PRO A 302 17.60 -4.84 -2.21
CA PRO A 302 16.28 -5.30 -2.62
C PRO A 302 15.20 -5.06 -1.54
N LEU A 303 13.96 -4.84 -1.99
CA LEU A 303 12.81 -4.66 -1.11
C LEU A 303 11.67 -5.55 -1.60
N ASN A 304 11.06 -6.31 -0.70
CA ASN A 304 9.86 -7.10 -0.94
C ASN A 304 8.75 -6.70 0.04
N THR A 305 7.54 -6.46 -0.47
CA THR A 305 6.33 -6.22 0.34
C THR A 305 5.82 -7.45 1.07
N GLY A 306 6.40 -8.62 0.78
CA GLY A 306 5.84 -9.93 1.10
C GLY A 306 4.73 -10.30 0.12
N LEU A 307 4.43 -11.59 0.03
CA LEU A 307 3.37 -12.12 -0.84
C LEU A 307 2.01 -11.99 -0.17
N PHE A 308 1.15 -11.15 -0.75
CA PHE A 308 -0.27 -11.10 -0.39
C PHE A 308 -0.98 -12.25 -1.12
N ALA A 309 -1.77 -13.04 -0.40
CA ALA A 309 -2.51 -14.17 -0.96
C ALA A 309 -3.82 -14.40 -0.18
N PRO A 310 -4.84 -15.01 -0.80
CA PRO A 310 -6.04 -15.46 -0.09
C PRO A 310 -5.68 -16.41 1.05
N ARG A 311 -6.44 -16.38 2.15
CA ARG A 311 -6.20 -17.29 3.29
C ARG A 311 -6.39 -18.75 2.89
N GLU A 312 -7.30 -18.96 1.94
CA GLU A 312 -7.69 -20.24 1.37
C GLU A 312 -6.52 -20.93 0.63
N ASP A 313 -5.52 -20.17 0.19
CA ASP A 313 -4.34 -20.71 -0.47
C ASP A 313 -3.36 -21.40 0.48
N GLY A 314 -3.53 -21.26 1.80
CA GLY A 314 -2.69 -21.93 2.80
C GLY A 314 -1.33 -21.25 3.03
N LEU A 315 -1.15 -20.01 2.55
CA LEU A 315 0.01 -19.16 2.79
C LEU A 315 -0.19 -18.23 4.01
N PRO A 316 0.88 -17.61 4.55
CA PRO A 316 0.75 -16.66 5.66
C PRO A 316 -0.14 -15.45 5.31
N ASP A 317 -1.06 -15.08 6.20
CA ASP A 317 -1.80 -13.82 6.10
C ASP A 317 -0.94 -12.66 6.61
N ILE A 318 -0.52 -11.80 5.68
CA ILE A 318 0.28 -10.60 5.98
C ILE A 318 -0.53 -9.30 5.84
N GLY A 319 -1.87 -9.38 5.72
CA GLY A 319 -2.75 -8.23 5.50
C GLY A 319 -3.01 -7.97 4.02
N THR A 320 -3.28 -6.71 3.66
CA THR A 320 -3.67 -6.33 2.28
C THR A 320 -2.98 -5.08 1.76
N SER A 321 -2.05 -4.52 2.51
CA SER A 321 -1.35 -3.30 2.12
C SER A 321 0.05 -3.23 2.73
N TYR A 322 0.96 -2.56 2.03
CA TYR A 322 2.31 -2.25 2.51
C TYR A 322 2.79 -0.90 2.00
N SER A 323 3.33 -0.07 2.90
CA SER A 323 3.74 1.30 2.58
C SER A 323 5.26 1.50 2.60
N VAL A 324 5.79 2.22 1.62
CA VAL A 324 7.22 2.47 1.43
C VAL A 324 7.48 3.95 1.21
N THR A 325 8.40 4.55 1.96
CA THR A 325 8.85 5.94 1.78
C THR A 325 10.11 5.98 0.93
N PHE A 326 10.06 6.68 -0.21
CA PHE A 326 11.18 6.74 -1.13
C PHE A 326 12.05 7.95 -0.84
N THR A 327 13.31 7.76 -0.45
CA THR A 327 14.14 8.86 0.09
C THR A 327 15.15 9.42 -0.90
N LYS A 328 15.48 8.69 -1.97
CA LYS A 328 16.50 9.08 -2.94
C LYS A 328 15.89 9.26 -4.33
N PRO A 329 16.28 10.32 -5.08
CA PRO A 329 15.90 10.44 -6.47
C PRO A 329 16.46 9.31 -7.33
N GLY A 330 15.66 8.84 -8.29
CA GLY A 330 16.02 7.73 -9.17
C GLY A 330 14.79 7.07 -9.78
N THR A 331 15.03 6.10 -10.65
CA THR A 331 13.97 5.26 -11.23
C THR A 331 14.08 3.86 -10.64
N TYR A 332 13.00 3.39 -10.04
CA TYR A 332 12.91 2.14 -9.32
C TYR A 332 11.91 1.22 -10.02
N PRO A 333 12.38 0.34 -10.92
CA PRO A 333 11.55 -0.70 -11.50
C PRO A 333 11.29 -1.80 -10.45
N TYR A 334 10.12 -2.41 -10.52
CA TYR A 334 9.73 -3.53 -9.67
C TYR A 334 8.79 -4.46 -10.44
N LEU A 335 8.60 -5.66 -9.91
CA LEU A 335 7.70 -6.66 -10.49
C LEU A 335 6.89 -7.39 -9.40
N CYS A 336 5.84 -8.07 -9.82
CA CYS A 336 5.25 -9.15 -9.04
C CYS A 336 6.00 -10.45 -9.32
N SER A 337 6.50 -11.13 -8.28
CA SER A 337 7.30 -12.36 -8.40
C SER A 337 6.48 -13.57 -8.88
N VAL A 338 5.15 -13.50 -8.83
CA VAL A 338 4.23 -14.55 -9.29
C VAL A 338 3.91 -14.40 -10.78
N HIS A 339 3.58 -13.16 -11.20
CA HIS A 339 3.10 -12.84 -12.55
C HIS A 339 4.14 -12.11 -13.42
N GLY A 340 5.39 -12.07 -12.96
CA GLY A 340 6.50 -11.39 -13.62
C GLY A 340 7.76 -12.23 -13.61
N GLY A 341 8.75 -11.79 -14.38
CA GLY A 341 10.02 -12.48 -14.50
C GLY A 341 11.09 -11.63 -15.16
N VAL A 342 12.13 -12.31 -15.63
CA VAL A 342 13.21 -11.69 -16.41
C VAL A 342 13.31 -12.36 -17.77
N ASP A 343 13.41 -11.55 -18.82
CA ASP A 343 13.69 -12.05 -20.16
C ASP A 343 15.17 -12.50 -20.29
N PRO A 344 15.58 -13.14 -21.41
CA PRO A 344 16.97 -13.55 -21.61
C PRO A 344 18.00 -12.41 -21.58
N ALA A 345 17.58 -11.16 -21.79
CA ALA A 345 18.43 -9.97 -21.70
C ALA A 345 18.48 -9.38 -20.28
N GLY A 346 17.78 -9.99 -19.32
CA GLY A 346 17.72 -9.56 -17.92
C GLY A 346 16.72 -8.42 -17.66
N LYS A 347 15.87 -8.08 -18.62
CA LYS A 347 14.83 -7.05 -18.44
C LYS A 347 13.62 -7.65 -17.70
N LEU A 348 13.05 -6.87 -16.80
CA LEU A 348 11.80 -7.26 -16.13
C LEU A 348 10.65 -7.32 -17.16
N VAL A 349 9.86 -8.38 -17.10
CA VAL A 349 8.69 -8.63 -17.95
C VAL A 349 7.52 -9.16 -17.13
N GLY A 350 6.30 -9.04 -17.66
CA GLY A 350 5.05 -9.43 -16.99
C GLY A 350 4.43 -8.28 -16.23
N MET A 351 3.90 -8.59 -15.06
CA MET A 351 3.39 -7.58 -14.14
C MET A 351 4.57 -6.79 -13.57
N VAL A 352 4.86 -5.65 -14.21
CA VAL A 352 5.97 -4.74 -13.88
C VAL A 352 5.45 -3.33 -13.64
N GLY A 353 6.12 -2.62 -12.74
CA GLY A 353 5.84 -1.22 -12.44
C GLY A 353 7.12 -0.40 -12.33
N GLU A 354 6.97 0.92 -12.36
CA GLU A 354 8.09 1.85 -12.25
C GLU A 354 7.71 3.05 -11.39
N ILE A 355 8.52 3.32 -10.37
CA ILE A 355 8.43 4.56 -9.58
C ILE A 355 9.61 5.44 -9.96
N THR A 356 9.32 6.64 -10.47
CA THR A 356 10.32 7.68 -10.66
C THR A 356 10.26 8.65 -9.49
N VAL A 357 11.34 8.71 -8.72
CA VAL A 357 11.49 9.64 -7.60
C VAL A 357 12.28 10.83 -8.09
N VAL A 358 11.68 12.02 -8.07
CA VAL A 358 12.38 13.26 -8.36
C VAL A 358 12.88 13.90 -7.06
N ALA A 359 13.91 14.73 -7.16
CA ALA A 359 14.29 15.57 -6.04
C ALA A 359 13.06 16.37 -5.59
N ARG A 360 12.77 16.34 -4.29
CA ARG A 360 11.73 17.21 -3.75
C ARG A 360 12.20 18.64 -3.93
N GLN A 361 11.56 19.35 -4.84
CA GLN A 361 11.71 20.79 -4.90
C GLN A 361 11.18 21.33 -3.57
N ALA A 362 11.99 22.11 -2.86
CA ALA A 362 11.46 22.93 -1.78
C ALA A 362 10.33 23.75 -2.42
N GLN A 363 9.09 23.47 -2.05
CA GLN A 363 8.00 24.34 -2.44
C GLN A 363 8.39 25.74 -1.94
N PRO A 364 8.39 26.77 -2.81
CA PRO A 364 8.44 28.13 -2.33
C PRO A 364 7.29 28.22 -1.35
N LEU A 365 7.64 28.48 -0.10
CA LEU A 365 6.63 28.63 0.92
C LEU A 365 5.78 29.82 0.51
N PRO A 366 4.45 29.75 0.68
CA PRO A 366 3.64 30.92 0.45
C PRO A 366 4.26 32.06 1.25
N ASN A 367 4.63 33.14 0.55
CA ASN A 367 5.08 34.37 1.18
C ASN A 367 4.08 34.65 2.31
N THR A 368 4.58 34.70 3.55
CA THR A 368 3.74 34.65 4.77
C THR A 368 2.84 35.87 4.91
N GLY A 369 2.91 36.82 3.96
CA GLY A 369 1.90 37.85 3.73
C GLY A 369 2.47 39.13 3.12
N VAL A 370 3.79 39.34 3.15
CA VAL A 370 4.45 40.55 2.65
C VAL A 370 5.91 40.26 2.30
N GLU A 371 6.35 40.71 1.13
CA GLU A 371 7.73 40.61 0.64
C GLU A 371 8.74 41.18 1.67
N SER A 372 9.67 40.33 2.11
CA SER A 372 10.81 40.73 2.92
C SER A 372 12.07 40.09 2.35
N LYS A 373 13.26 40.64 2.63
CA LYS A 373 14.51 39.95 2.28
C LYS A 373 14.69 38.78 3.26
N PRO A 374 14.73 37.51 2.81
CA PRO A 374 14.85 36.38 3.72
C PRO A 374 16.15 36.46 4.55
N LEU A 375 16.07 36.02 5.81
CA LEU A 375 17.23 35.83 6.69
C LEU A 375 17.54 34.34 6.78
N THR A 376 18.75 33.95 6.39
CA THR A 376 19.22 32.56 6.41
C THR A 376 20.27 32.34 7.49
N PHE A 377 20.25 31.16 8.11
CA PHE A 377 21.17 30.75 9.17
C PHE A 377 21.99 29.56 8.68
N ALA A 378 23.31 29.71 8.61
CA ALA A 378 24.19 28.67 8.07
C ALA A 378 24.28 27.45 9.01
N GLU A 379 24.13 27.68 10.31
CA GLU A 379 24.22 26.70 11.38
C GLU A 379 23.09 25.67 11.33
N THR A 380 21.89 26.08 10.90
CA THR A 380 20.75 25.16 10.77
C THR A 380 20.39 24.85 9.31
N GLY A 381 20.88 25.64 8.36
CA GLY A 381 20.54 25.51 6.94
C GLY A 381 19.13 26.00 6.59
N TYR A 382 18.43 26.63 7.54
CA TYR A 382 17.07 27.15 7.36
C TYR A 382 17.03 28.67 7.41
N GLY A 383 15.93 29.26 6.95
CA GLY A 383 15.71 30.70 6.95
C GLY A 383 14.31 31.09 7.38
N LEU A 384 14.15 32.37 7.68
CA LEU A 384 12.87 33.03 7.98
C LEU A 384 12.56 34.05 6.87
N ASP A 385 11.29 34.20 6.54
CA ASP A 385 10.80 35.18 5.57
C ASP A 385 9.41 35.71 5.96
N GLY A 386 9.02 36.83 5.36
CA GLY A 386 7.76 37.55 5.49
C GLY A 386 7.35 37.85 6.94
N ASP A 387 6.11 37.53 7.30
CA ASP A 387 5.54 37.72 8.63
C ASP A 387 6.30 36.96 9.72
N PHE A 388 6.83 35.77 9.46
CA PHE A 388 7.64 35.05 10.44
C PHE A 388 8.98 35.74 10.69
N LEU A 389 9.63 36.29 9.66
CA LEU A 389 10.86 37.08 9.85
C LEU A 389 10.58 38.37 10.62
N ARG A 390 9.54 39.13 10.22
CA ARG A 390 9.17 40.36 10.94
C ARG A 390 8.81 40.08 12.39
N TYR A 391 8.02 39.05 12.63
CA TYR A 391 7.63 38.65 13.98
C TYR A 391 8.87 38.27 14.80
N TRP A 392 9.79 37.48 14.25
CA TRP A 392 11.05 37.13 14.92
C TRP A 392 11.87 38.38 15.26
N GLN A 393 12.04 39.31 14.32
CA GLN A 393 12.82 40.54 14.51
C GLN A 393 12.20 41.48 15.55
N ALA A 394 10.87 41.61 15.56
CA ALA A 394 10.15 42.48 16.48
C ALA A 394 10.12 41.96 17.92
N ASN A 395 10.22 40.64 18.12
CA ASN A 395 9.95 39.99 19.40
C ASN A 395 11.20 39.35 20.05
N GLY A 396 12.38 39.92 19.83
CA GLY A 396 13.63 39.52 20.51
C GLY A 396 14.49 38.46 19.80
N GLY A 397 14.06 38.01 18.62
CA GLY A 397 14.88 37.24 17.67
C GLY A 397 15.61 36.04 18.27
N LEU A 398 16.93 36.01 18.12
CA LEU A 398 17.78 34.85 18.44
C LEU A 398 17.74 34.50 19.93
N GLU A 399 17.70 35.50 20.81
CA GLU A 399 17.71 35.28 22.26
C GLU A 399 16.41 34.61 22.72
N VAL A 400 15.28 35.02 22.15
CA VAL A 400 13.95 34.55 22.55
C VAL A 400 13.56 33.25 21.84
N PHE A 401 13.67 33.20 20.51
CA PHE A 401 13.17 32.08 19.70
C PHE A 401 14.27 31.13 19.20
N GLY A 402 15.51 31.63 19.14
CA GLY A 402 16.61 30.91 18.50
C GLY A 402 16.50 30.87 16.97
N MET A 403 17.26 29.94 16.37
CA MET A 403 17.31 29.75 14.93
C MET A 403 16.15 28.87 14.41
N PRO A 404 15.74 29.00 13.13
CA PRO A 404 14.80 28.07 12.50
C PRO A 404 15.41 26.67 12.39
N LEU A 405 14.61 25.64 12.72
CA LEU A 405 14.96 24.22 12.63
C LEU A 405 14.21 23.47 11.52
N SER A 406 13.32 24.16 10.83
CA SER A 406 12.60 23.67 9.68
C SER A 406 12.38 24.81 8.69
N SER A 407 12.03 24.48 7.46
CA SER A 407 11.31 25.42 6.59
C SER A 407 9.90 25.62 7.16
N ALA A 408 9.23 26.74 6.85
CA ALA A 408 7.79 26.81 7.10
C ALA A 408 7.08 25.68 6.32
N SER A 409 5.90 25.25 6.74
CA SER A 409 5.13 24.22 6.06
C SER A 409 3.67 24.31 6.45
N GLN A 410 2.76 23.82 5.60
CA GLN A 410 1.37 23.68 6.00
C GLN A 410 1.21 22.51 6.97
N ALA A 411 0.71 22.79 8.17
CA ALA A 411 0.34 21.80 9.18
C ALA A 411 -1.01 22.20 9.79
N ASN A 412 -1.95 21.25 9.89
CA ASN A 412 -3.28 21.46 10.47
C ASN A 412 -4.05 22.66 9.87
N GLY A 413 -3.88 22.93 8.57
CA GLY A 413 -4.55 24.03 7.87
C GLY A 413 -3.93 25.41 8.08
N ARG A 414 -2.75 25.50 8.73
CA ARG A 414 -1.99 26.74 8.92
C ARG A 414 -0.57 26.59 8.42
N VAL A 415 0.05 27.70 8.01
CA VAL A 415 1.50 27.73 7.78
C VAL A 415 2.18 27.78 9.14
N SER A 416 3.12 26.88 9.40
CA SER A 416 3.86 26.82 10.66
C SER A 416 5.35 26.59 10.43
N GLN A 417 6.19 27.06 11.35
CA GLN A 417 7.64 26.86 11.29
C GLN A 417 8.21 26.62 12.69
N VAL A 418 9.11 25.63 12.81
CA VAL A 418 9.77 25.30 14.07
C VAL A 418 11.07 26.08 14.19
N LEU A 419 11.28 26.68 15.36
CA LEU A 419 12.51 27.33 15.79
C LEU A 419 13.06 26.60 17.02
N GLU A 420 14.27 26.91 17.46
CA GLU A 420 14.91 26.21 18.59
C GLU A 420 14.08 26.24 19.87
N ARG A 421 13.37 27.33 20.15
CA ARG A 421 12.63 27.53 21.41
C ARG A 421 11.12 27.64 21.24
N ALA A 422 10.62 27.79 20.02
CA ALA A 422 9.20 28.02 19.74
C ALA A 422 8.76 27.40 18.42
N ARG A 423 7.45 27.34 18.21
CA ARG A 423 6.84 27.09 16.89
C ARG A 423 5.91 28.24 16.56
N PHE A 424 6.11 28.83 15.38
CA PHE A 424 5.26 29.91 14.85
C PHE A 424 4.13 29.31 14.03
N GLU A 425 2.94 29.89 14.14
CA GLU A 425 1.75 29.56 13.37
C GLU A 425 1.19 30.83 12.73
N LEU A 426 0.91 30.79 11.43
CA LEU A 426 0.30 31.89 10.69
C LEU A 426 -1.23 31.79 10.75
N HIS A 427 -1.83 32.87 11.23
CA HIS A 427 -3.26 33.12 11.28
C HIS A 427 -3.58 34.27 10.33
N ALA A 428 -3.62 33.98 9.03
CA ALA A 428 -3.82 34.99 7.98
C ALA A 428 -5.18 35.70 8.08
N GLU A 429 -6.13 35.13 8.81
CA GLU A 429 -7.42 35.74 9.13
C GLU A 429 -7.33 36.86 10.18
N ASN A 430 -6.22 36.95 10.93
CA ASN A 430 -6.00 37.96 11.96
C ASN A 430 -5.15 39.11 11.43
N ALA A 431 -5.36 40.32 11.96
CA ALA A 431 -4.44 41.43 11.75
C ALA A 431 -3.22 41.31 12.67
N ALA A 432 -2.10 41.91 12.25
CA ALA A 432 -0.93 42.07 13.12
C ALA A 432 -1.29 42.85 14.41
N PRO A 433 -0.72 42.51 15.57
CA PRO A 433 0.34 41.50 15.79
C PRO A 433 -0.17 40.06 16.02
N TYR A 434 -1.47 39.78 15.86
CA TYR A 434 -2.07 38.47 16.14
C TYR A 434 -2.11 37.52 14.93
N ASN A 435 -1.52 37.93 13.81
CA ASN A 435 -1.40 37.12 12.60
C ASN A 435 -0.31 36.04 12.73
N VAL A 436 0.62 36.18 13.67
CA VAL A 436 1.58 35.12 14.03
C VAL A 436 1.41 34.79 15.50
N LEU A 437 1.10 33.53 15.79
CA LEU A 437 0.90 33.04 17.16
C LEU A 437 1.93 31.94 17.49
N LEU A 438 2.22 31.81 18.78
CA LEU A 438 3.10 30.78 19.33
C LEU A 438 2.30 29.56 19.78
N SER A 439 2.68 28.38 19.30
CA SER A 439 2.14 27.11 19.77
C SER A 439 2.45 26.87 21.24
N ARG A 440 1.67 25.99 21.89
CA ARG A 440 1.87 25.60 23.30
C ARG A 440 2.96 24.54 23.47
N VAL A 441 4.18 24.85 23.04
CA VAL A 441 5.30 23.90 22.97
C VAL A 441 5.73 23.33 24.33
N GLY A 442 5.44 24.01 25.44
CA GLY A 442 5.66 23.47 26.80
C GLY A 442 4.69 22.36 27.16
N VAL A 443 3.42 22.50 26.77
CA VAL A 443 2.40 21.45 26.93
C VAL A 443 2.77 20.23 26.07
N GLU A 444 3.17 20.45 24.83
CA GLU A 444 3.55 19.38 23.90
C GLU A 444 4.76 18.59 24.39
N ALA A 445 5.80 19.27 24.87
CA ALA A 445 7.00 18.63 25.40
C ALA A 445 6.71 17.75 26.62
N LEU A 446 5.86 18.22 27.56
CA LEU A 446 5.44 17.42 28.71
C LEU A 446 4.63 16.19 28.28
N ALA A 447 3.71 16.36 27.34
CA ALA A 447 2.92 15.25 26.81
C ALA A 447 3.80 14.17 26.15
N GLN A 448 4.82 14.56 25.38
CA GLN A 448 5.79 13.62 24.79
C GLN A 448 6.61 12.86 25.83
N GLN A 449 6.84 13.47 27.00
CA GLN A 449 7.48 12.81 28.16
C GLN A 449 6.51 11.92 28.95
N GLY A 450 5.25 11.80 28.53
CA GLY A 450 4.21 11.09 29.27
C GLY A 450 3.79 11.78 30.58
N ARG A 451 4.03 13.10 30.69
CA ARG A 451 3.73 13.90 31.87
C ARG A 451 2.44 14.70 31.65
N ASP A 452 1.41 14.37 32.42
CA ASP A 452 0.16 15.14 32.46
C ASP A 452 0.32 16.35 33.40
N TRP A 453 0.46 17.54 32.83
CA TRP A 453 0.65 18.77 33.62
C TRP A 453 -0.59 19.17 34.42
N GLN A 454 -1.79 18.75 34.00
CA GLN A 454 -3.00 19.02 34.76
C GLN A 454 -2.98 18.31 36.12
N SER A 455 -2.25 17.19 36.23
CA SER A 455 -2.07 16.42 37.46
C SER A 455 -1.03 16.99 38.43
N PHE A 456 -0.27 18.01 38.03
CA PHE A 456 0.78 18.59 38.88
C PHE A 456 0.19 19.29 40.12
N ALA A 457 0.95 19.27 41.21
CA ALA A 457 0.58 19.95 42.45
C ALA A 457 0.30 21.44 42.20
N LYS A 458 -0.84 21.90 42.72
CA LYS A 458 -1.33 23.27 42.56
C LYS A 458 -0.81 24.17 43.69
N ALA A 459 -0.62 25.45 43.38
CA ALA A 459 -0.31 26.46 44.37
C ALA A 459 -1.56 26.82 45.17
N THR A 460 -1.40 27.36 46.38
CA THR A 460 -2.51 27.94 47.13
C THR A 460 -2.95 29.25 46.46
N PRO A 461 -4.25 29.60 46.47
CA PRO A 461 -4.74 30.82 45.80
C PRO A 461 -4.17 32.15 46.34
N ASP A 462 -3.57 32.14 47.54
CA ASP A 462 -2.90 33.28 48.16
C ASP A 462 -1.39 33.37 47.84
N ALA A 463 -0.85 32.42 47.06
CA ALA A 463 0.53 32.44 46.63
C ALA A 463 0.84 33.69 45.77
N ALA A 464 2.03 34.25 45.94
CA ALA A 464 2.50 35.34 45.09
C ALA A 464 2.54 34.89 43.62
N HIS A 465 2.11 35.76 42.71
CA HIS A 465 2.09 35.49 41.26
C HIS A 465 1.25 34.26 40.87
N TYR A 466 0.16 34.02 41.60
CA TYR A 466 -0.81 32.96 41.32
C TYR A 466 -1.67 33.24 40.08
N PHE A 467 -1.92 32.21 39.29
CA PHE A 467 -2.79 32.23 38.11
C PHE A 467 -3.94 31.23 38.32
N ALA A 468 -5.17 31.75 38.38
CA ALA A 468 -6.36 30.95 38.63
C ALA A 468 -6.69 30.00 37.46
N GLU A 469 -6.28 30.38 36.25
CA GLU A 469 -6.52 29.66 35.01
C GLU A 469 -5.89 28.26 35.00
N THR A 470 -4.75 28.09 35.67
CA THR A 470 -4.02 26.82 35.73
C THR A 470 -3.83 26.28 37.14
N GLY A 471 -4.09 27.10 38.16
CA GLY A 471 -3.86 26.77 39.56
C GLY A 471 -2.37 26.76 39.95
N HIS A 472 -1.51 27.41 39.17
CA HIS A 472 -0.07 27.49 39.44
C HIS A 472 0.37 28.93 39.69
N ALA A 473 1.47 29.09 40.41
CA ALA A 473 2.11 30.37 40.66
C ALA A 473 3.52 30.39 40.05
N ILE A 474 3.93 31.53 39.51
CA ILE A 474 5.31 31.71 39.02
C ILE A 474 6.23 31.82 40.23
N ALA A 475 7.29 31.01 40.25
CA ALA A 475 8.24 31.04 41.36
C ALA A 475 8.98 32.39 41.41
N PRO A 476 9.31 32.93 42.59
CA PRO A 476 9.99 34.22 42.73
C PRO A 476 11.29 34.32 41.92
N GLU A 477 12.00 33.21 41.74
CA GLU A 477 13.23 33.11 40.94
C GLU A 477 13.00 33.40 39.45
N PHE A 478 11.76 33.22 38.96
CA PHE A 478 11.39 33.35 37.56
C PHE A 478 10.48 34.55 37.27
N PHE A 479 9.83 35.13 38.29
CA PHE A 479 8.84 36.19 38.07
C PHE A 479 9.44 37.46 37.47
N ASP A 480 10.63 37.88 37.94
CA ASP A 480 11.29 39.07 37.39
C ASP A 480 11.60 38.89 35.89
N TYR A 481 12.06 37.70 35.49
CA TYR A 481 12.29 37.39 34.09
C TYR A 481 10.97 37.35 33.31
N TRP A 482 9.96 36.64 33.80
CA TRP A 482 8.67 36.53 33.12
C TRP A 482 8.03 37.91 32.91
N SER A 483 8.03 38.78 33.92
CA SER A 483 7.37 40.10 33.88
C SER A 483 8.09 41.15 33.04
N LYS A 484 9.38 40.93 32.74
CA LYS A 484 10.22 41.86 31.95
C LYS A 484 10.43 41.42 30.51
N HIS A 485 9.84 40.31 30.08
CA HIS A 485 9.95 39.82 28.71
C HIS A 485 8.57 39.51 28.16
N GLY A 486 8.28 40.00 26.97
CA GLY A 486 7.01 39.79 26.30
C GLY A 486 7.12 40.03 24.80
N LEU A 487 6.01 39.78 24.10
CA LEU A 487 5.88 40.18 22.71
C LEU A 487 5.72 41.71 22.59
N GLU A 488 6.08 42.29 21.46
CA GLU A 488 5.93 43.72 21.18
C GLU A 488 4.52 43.99 20.62
N PHE A 489 3.62 44.53 21.45
CA PHE A 489 2.26 44.88 21.06
C PHE A 489 2.00 46.40 21.04
N GLY A 490 3.04 47.22 21.12
CA GLY A 490 2.98 48.69 21.10
C GLY A 490 2.69 49.31 22.46
N ASP A 491 2.78 48.56 23.56
CA ASP A 491 2.57 49.09 24.90
C ASP A 491 3.83 49.78 25.46
N ALA A 492 3.64 50.63 26.46
CA ALA A 492 4.74 51.29 27.14
C ALA A 492 5.41 50.31 28.12
N GLY A 493 6.54 49.72 27.69
CA GLY A 493 7.25 48.69 28.44
C GLY A 493 6.53 47.34 28.39
N VAL A 494 7.11 46.32 29.02
CA VAL A 494 6.53 44.97 28.99
C VAL A 494 5.31 44.90 29.91
N THR A 495 4.16 44.61 29.32
CA THR A 495 2.91 44.43 30.04
C THR A 495 2.64 42.95 30.36
N PHE A 496 1.67 42.73 31.24
CA PHE A 496 1.17 41.38 31.56
C PHE A 496 0.70 40.63 30.30
N ARG A 497 -0.03 41.30 29.40
CA ARG A 497 -0.55 40.66 28.18
C ARG A 497 0.56 40.24 27.22
N GLU A 498 1.65 41.01 27.16
CA GLU A 498 2.80 40.72 26.32
C GLU A 498 3.63 39.56 26.89
N SER A 499 3.83 39.54 28.21
CA SER A 499 4.48 38.43 28.92
C SER A 499 3.68 37.13 28.76
N LEU A 500 2.36 37.22 28.94
CA LEU A 500 1.45 36.09 28.77
C LEU A 500 1.43 35.59 27.32
N ALA A 501 1.48 36.48 26.33
CA ALA A 501 1.47 36.07 24.94
C ALA A 501 2.78 35.36 24.52
N LEU A 502 3.92 35.75 25.11
CA LEU A 502 5.20 35.09 24.86
C LEU A 502 5.30 33.73 25.54
N PHE A 503 5.05 33.65 26.86
CA PHE A 503 5.34 32.45 27.64
C PHE A 503 4.09 31.59 27.93
N GLY A 504 2.92 32.20 27.93
CA GLY A 504 1.68 31.60 28.45
C GLY A 504 1.66 31.46 29.97
N TYR A 505 0.61 30.79 30.46
CA TYR A 505 0.43 30.54 31.89
C TYR A 505 1.48 29.56 32.44
N PRO A 506 1.86 29.65 33.73
CA PRO A 506 2.60 28.59 34.38
C PRO A 506 1.75 27.31 34.43
N ILE A 507 2.35 26.17 34.10
CA ILE A 507 1.69 24.85 34.10
C ILE A 507 2.36 23.86 35.07
N SER A 508 3.23 24.37 35.94
CA SER A 508 3.93 23.61 36.99
C SER A 508 4.40 24.55 38.10
N GLY A 509 4.73 24.00 39.27
CA GLY A 509 5.61 24.68 40.24
C GLY A 509 7.09 24.53 39.86
N ALA A 510 7.97 25.38 40.40
CA ALA A 510 9.40 25.24 40.18
C ALA A 510 9.98 24.03 40.91
N GLN A 511 10.78 23.23 40.22
CA GLN A 511 11.42 22.04 40.79
C GLN A 511 12.77 21.78 40.11
N LEU A 512 13.67 21.07 40.79
CA LEU A 512 14.95 20.67 40.20
C LEU A 512 14.74 19.58 39.16
N GLU A 513 15.03 19.87 37.90
CA GLU A 513 14.99 18.90 36.79
C GLU A 513 16.37 18.77 36.13
N THR A 514 16.62 17.63 35.47
CA THR A 514 17.77 17.47 34.58
C THR A 514 17.38 17.95 33.19
N ASN A 515 18.04 19.00 32.70
CA ASN A 515 17.76 19.55 31.37
C ASN A 515 18.37 18.70 30.24
N SER A 516 18.10 19.05 28.98
CA SER A 516 18.61 18.33 27.80
C SER A 516 20.13 18.36 27.64
N SER A 517 20.85 19.20 28.38
CA SER A 517 22.32 19.21 28.47
C SER A 517 22.87 18.38 29.64
N GLY A 518 22.00 17.70 30.41
CA GLY A 518 22.38 16.88 31.55
C GLY A 518 22.64 17.66 32.84
N HIS A 519 22.37 18.97 32.87
CA HIS A 519 22.54 19.79 34.06
C HIS A 519 21.30 19.71 34.94
N ARG A 520 21.50 19.61 36.25
CA ARG A 520 20.42 19.69 37.23
C ARG A 520 20.16 21.16 37.60
N VAL A 521 19.04 21.70 37.16
CA VAL A 521 18.70 23.13 37.26
C VAL A 521 17.30 23.30 37.83
N LEU A 522 17.04 24.43 38.49
CA LEU A 522 15.68 24.78 38.88
C LEU A 522 14.90 25.06 37.59
N THR A 523 13.75 24.43 37.44
CA THR A 523 12.96 24.45 36.22
C THR A 523 11.50 24.74 36.53
N GLN A 524 10.90 25.61 35.72
CA GLN A 524 9.45 25.81 35.71
C GLN A 524 8.93 25.79 34.27
N TRP A 525 7.84 25.04 34.08
CA TRP A 525 7.15 24.89 32.80
C TRP A 525 5.99 25.89 32.67
N PHE A 526 5.86 26.45 31.48
CA PHE A 526 4.81 27.34 31.03
C PHE A 526 4.16 26.76 29.77
N GLU A 527 3.01 27.28 29.35
CA GLU A 527 2.33 26.76 28.16
C GLU A 527 3.23 26.78 26.90
N ARG A 528 4.07 27.81 26.75
CA ARG A 528 4.90 28.04 25.55
C ARG A 528 6.40 28.05 25.81
N ALA A 529 6.84 27.82 27.05
CA ALA A 529 8.25 27.91 27.42
C ALA A 529 8.60 27.00 28.60
N ARG A 530 9.90 26.76 28.77
CA ARG A 530 10.50 26.18 29.98
C ARG A 530 11.60 27.11 30.45
N PHE A 531 11.51 27.57 31.70
CA PHE A 531 12.55 28.41 32.30
C PHE A 531 13.50 27.55 33.09
N GLU A 532 14.78 27.87 33.01
CA GLU A 532 15.87 27.18 33.70
C GLU A 532 16.73 28.21 34.43
N LEU A 533 16.98 28.00 35.72
CA LEU A 533 17.87 28.84 36.51
C LEU A 533 19.30 28.29 36.47
N HIS A 534 20.23 29.13 36.04
CA HIS A 534 21.67 28.89 35.91
C HIS A 534 22.43 29.89 36.80
N PRO A 535 22.59 29.63 38.12
CA PRO A 535 23.15 30.60 39.07
C PRO A 535 24.59 31.01 38.79
N SER A 536 25.35 30.17 38.09
CA SER A 536 26.72 30.43 37.66
C SER A 536 26.84 31.52 36.59
N ASN A 537 25.74 31.88 35.93
CA ASN A 537 25.74 32.93 34.92
C ASN A 537 25.70 34.32 35.56
N PRO A 538 26.16 35.36 34.83
CA PRO A 538 25.93 36.76 35.21
C PRO A 538 24.44 37.00 35.49
N ALA A 539 24.12 37.90 36.42
CA ALA A 539 22.76 38.11 36.90
C ALA A 539 21.72 38.29 35.76
N ALA A 540 22.10 39.00 34.70
CA ALA A 540 21.25 39.22 33.52
C ALA A 540 20.94 37.95 32.69
N HIS A 541 21.69 36.87 32.86
CA HIS A 541 21.57 35.63 32.08
C HIS A 541 21.36 34.39 32.95
N ARG A 542 20.88 34.58 34.18
CA ARG A 542 20.59 33.46 35.09
C ARG A 542 19.36 32.67 34.70
N VAL A 543 18.35 33.29 34.12
CA VAL A 543 17.17 32.59 33.61
C VAL A 543 17.36 32.39 32.11
N LEU A 544 17.36 31.13 31.68
CA LEU A 544 17.45 30.73 30.28
C LEU A 544 16.20 29.96 29.85
N LEU A 545 15.87 30.07 28.56
CA LEU A 545 14.78 29.34 27.94
C LEU A 545 15.28 28.00 27.38
N GLY A 546 14.60 26.92 27.78
CA GLY A 546 14.80 25.59 27.21
C GLY A 546 14.53 25.57 25.70
N ARG A 547 15.25 24.71 24.97
CA ARG A 547 15.13 24.56 23.51
C ARG A 547 13.95 23.67 23.14
N LEU A 548 12.76 24.02 23.63
CA LEU A 548 11.57 23.17 23.53
C LEU A 548 11.18 22.87 22.09
N GLY A 549 11.33 23.83 21.17
CA GLY A 549 11.09 23.59 19.75
C GLY A 549 12.03 22.52 19.18
N ALA A 550 13.30 22.49 19.60
CA ALA A 550 14.25 21.43 19.24
C ALA A 550 13.93 20.08 19.90
N GLU A 551 13.38 20.10 21.12
CA GLU A 551 13.05 18.89 21.89
C GLU A 551 11.80 18.19 21.32
N VAL A 552 10.79 18.95 20.89
CA VAL A 552 9.55 18.38 20.32
C VAL A 552 9.66 17.99 18.86
N TYR A 553 10.68 18.50 18.16
CA TYR A 553 10.87 18.30 16.73
C TYR A 553 11.70 17.05 16.43
N HIS A 554 11.05 16.01 15.90
CA HIS A 554 11.70 14.76 15.47
C HIS A 554 12.25 14.80 14.04
N GLY A 555 12.44 15.98 13.45
CA GLY A 555 12.98 16.13 12.11
C GLY A 555 14.47 15.80 12.06
N GLY A 556 14.79 14.58 11.61
CA GLY A 556 16.02 14.31 10.86
C GLY A 556 17.36 14.37 11.61
N ARG A 557 17.45 13.96 12.89
CA ARG A 557 18.73 13.54 13.46
C ARG A 557 18.94 12.04 13.25
N GLY A 558 19.36 11.69 12.04
CA GLY A 558 20.18 10.50 11.84
C GLY A 558 21.47 10.68 12.64
N ARG A 559 21.83 9.65 13.41
CA ARG A 559 23.18 9.48 13.95
C ARG A 559 24.19 9.29 12.84
#